data_AF-A0A6A6TEY0-F1
#
_entry.id   AF-A0A6A6TEY0-F1
#
_cell.length_a   1.000
_cell.length_b   1.000
_cell.length_c   1.000
_cell.angle_alpha   90.00
_cell.angle_beta   90.00
_cell.angle_gamma   90.00
#
_symmetry.space_group_name_H-M   'P 1'
#
loop_
_entity.id
_entity.type
_entity.pdbx_description
1 polymer ?
#
loop_
_entity_poly.entity_id
_entity_poly.type
_entity_poly.pdbx_seq_one_letter_code
_entity_poly.pdbx_strand_id
1 'polypeptide(L)'
;MATSAQSNMQLGTKERFFAYFKHEVTALQEQMERLATTAPSGGERKDAVDHCLAGIDRLSHEVKDASSYIPAYDQRTYADAIKALGEKLQKTRNDFAPPKKFQFSTARKNASAISINDAAELAQQHGSGSLHVPGYPSDASGTNSSFAPTPLDKLSPSEEKPEPDLHARVNKNLSRAREDEYGGEGGEDGNAASSSAIRKPSFSNASSITISNHTSVHILLPTSASHATSSGTVSNVRHSVVDLSPPTTSTTTNSTGASAPSPFAGLTLKNIKDSLIICGAVAGSAHVTSVENSVVVVATCRQFRMHSSKNVDVYLHCASRPIIEDCEGVRFAEVPGAYTTSDSKQTPNQWDKIDDFTWLKAGPNPHYKLLDQADRISDEVWTQTVPGGHSVSLDDILRAVGVLR
;
A
#
# COMPACT_ATOMS: atom_id res chain seq x y z
N MET A 1 -40.90 6.11 -39.91
CA MET A 1 -41.69 5.27 -38.98
C MET A 1 -40.91 4.09 -38.38
N ALA A 2 -39.90 3.51 -39.05
CA ALA A 2 -39.17 2.35 -38.48
C ALA A 2 -38.35 2.66 -37.20
N THR A 3 -37.73 3.84 -37.14
CA THR A 3 -36.85 4.25 -36.02
C THR A 3 -37.58 4.41 -34.68
N SER A 4 -38.82 4.91 -34.70
CA SER A 4 -39.65 5.12 -33.50
C SER A 4 -40.18 3.82 -32.86
N ALA A 5 -40.28 2.73 -33.63
CA ALA A 5 -40.66 1.43 -33.09
C ALA A 5 -39.48 0.77 -32.34
N GLN A 6 -38.27 0.86 -32.90
CA GLN A 6 -37.05 0.31 -32.32
C GLN A 6 -36.69 0.98 -30.98
N SER A 7 -36.80 2.31 -30.90
CA SER A 7 -36.57 3.03 -29.64
C SER A 7 -37.54 2.62 -28.53
N ASN A 8 -38.82 2.40 -28.85
CA ASN A 8 -39.84 2.04 -27.87
C ASN A 8 -39.66 0.60 -27.34
N MET A 9 -39.28 -0.35 -28.21
CA MET A 9 -38.92 -1.70 -27.76
C MET A 9 -37.66 -1.69 -26.88
N GLN A 10 -36.64 -0.89 -27.21
CA GLN A 10 -35.41 -0.81 -26.43
C GLN A 10 -35.61 -0.17 -25.04
N LEU A 11 -36.56 0.78 -24.91
CA LEU A 11 -36.99 1.33 -23.62
C LEU A 11 -37.60 0.25 -22.72
N GLY A 12 -38.59 -0.50 -23.22
CA GLY A 12 -39.24 -1.57 -22.46
C GLY A 12 -38.28 -2.69 -22.00
N THR A 13 -37.24 -3.00 -22.79
CA THR A 13 -36.22 -4.00 -22.38
C THR A 13 -35.35 -3.50 -21.23
N LYS A 14 -34.99 -2.20 -21.21
CA LYS A 14 -34.21 -1.58 -20.12
C LYS A 14 -35.01 -1.52 -18.82
N GLU A 15 -36.27 -1.07 -18.90
CA GLU A 15 -37.16 -0.99 -17.74
C GLU A 15 -37.42 -2.37 -17.12
N ARG A 16 -37.60 -3.39 -17.96
CA ARG A 16 -37.75 -4.78 -17.51
C ARG A 16 -36.48 -5.30 -16.82
N PHE A 17 -35.30 -5.01 -17.36
CA PHE A 17 -34.04 -5.38 -16.72
C PHE A 17 -33.82 -4.64 -15.40
N PHE A 18 -34.13 -3.33 -15.32
CA PHE A 18 -34.05 -2.56 -14.08
C PHE A 18 -34.99 -3.12 -12.99
N ALA A 19 -36.23 -3.45 -13.35
CA ALA A 19 -37.19 -4.06 -12.43
C ALA A 19 -36.70 -5.43 -11.93
N TYR A 20 -36.15 -6.26 -12.82
CA TYR A 20 -35.54 -7.54 -12.49
C TYR A 20 -34.32 -7.38 -11.57
N PHE A 21 -33.35 -6.54 -11.94
CA PHE A 21 -32.16 -6.26 -11.14
C PHE A 21 -32.51 -5.78 -9.74
N LYS A 22 -33.49 -4.86 -9.62
CA LYS A 22 -33.98 -4.38 -8.33
C LYS A 22 -34.59 -5.51 -7.49
N HIS A 23 -35.39 -6.40 -8.12
CA HIS A 23 -35.96 -7.57 -7.46
C HIS A 23 -34.87 -8.51 -6.91
N GLU A 24 -33.87 -8.88 -7.73
CA GLU A 24 -32.78 -9.76 -7.31
C GLU A 24 -31.90 -9.14 -6.21
N VAL A 25 -31.60 -7.84 -6.29
CA VAL A 25 -30.90 -7.13 -5.21
C VAL A 25 -31.68 -7.20 -3.90
N THR A 26 -32.99 -6.97 -3.91
CA THR A 26 -33.83 -7.09 -2.71
C THR A 26 -33.89 -8.53 -2.20
N ALA A 27 -34.09 -9.51 -3.08
CA ALA A 27 -34.12 -10.93 -2.71
C ALA A 27 -32.80 -11.40 -2.07
N LEU A 28 -31.65 -10.98 -2.63
CA LEU A 28 -30.33 -11.25 -2.05
C LEU A 28 -30.13 -10.54 -0.71
N GLN A 29 -30.61 -9.29 -0.55
CA GLN A 29 -30.54 -8.57 0.71
C GLN A 29 -31.36 -9.23 1.83
N GLU A 30 -32.55 -9.77 1.51
CA GLU A 30 -33.38 -10.55 2.43
C GLU A 30 -32.74 -11.90 2.78
N GLN A 31 -32.16 -12.61 1.80
CA GLN A 31 -31.45 -13.86 2.05
C GLN A 31 -30.27 -13.64 3.02
N MET A 32 -29.48 -12.58 2.82
CA MET A 32 -28.40 -12.18 3.72
C MET A 32 -28.88 -11.86 5.13
N GLU A 33 -30.05 -11.24 5.29
CA GLU A 33 -30.61 -10.94 6.61
C GLU A 33 -31.08 -12.21 7.32
N ARG A 34 -31.67 -13.16 6.58
CA ARG A 34 -32.06 -14.47 7.10
C ARG A 34 -30.86 -15.30 7.59
N LEU A 35 -29.65 -15.13 7.03
CA LEU A 35 -28.43 -15.83 7.49
C LEU A 35 -28.14 -15.65 8.99
N ALA A 36 -28.52 -14.51 9.58
CA ALA A 36 -28.40 -14.27 11.01
C ALA A 36 -29.30 -15.18 11.87
N THR A 37 -30.41 -15.63 11.30
CA THR A 37 -31.43 -16.48 11.93
C THR A 37 -31.32 -17.97 11.58
N THR A 38 -30.67 -18.32 10.45
CA THR A 38 -30.42 -19.71 10.05
C THR A 38 -29.57 -20.45 11.10
N ALA A 39 -29.92 -21.68 11.43
CA ALA A 39 -29.24 -22.46 12.46
C ALA A 39 -27.74 -22.73 12.11
N PRO A 40 -26.82 -22.80 13.09
CA PRO A 40 -25.42 -23.16 12.83
C PRO A 40 -25.20 -24.66 12.56
N SER A 41 -26.22 -25.50 12.83
CA SER A 41 -26.16 -26.96 12.71
C SER A 41 -26.26 -27.44 11.27
N GLY A 42 -25.71 -28.62 10.98
CA GLY A 42 -25.95 -29.37 9.72
C GLY A 42 -25.25 -28.84 8.46
N GLY A 43 -24.74 -27.61 8.46
CA GLY A 43 -24.14 -26.97 7.28
C GLY A 43 -25.06 -25.98 6.58
N GLU A 44 -26.34 -25.93 6.94
CA GLU A 44 -27.39 -25.11 6.32
C GLU A 44 -26.99 -23.62 6.17
N ARG A 45 -26.38 -23.02 7.20
CA ARG A 45 -25.90 -21.64 7.14
C ARG A 45 -24.74 -21.44 6.14
N LYS A 46 -23.89 -22.45 5.97
CA LYS A 46 -22.81 -22.42 4.96
C LYS A 46 -23.42 -22.53 3.56
N ASP A 47 -24.33 -23.47 3.35
CA ASP A 47 -24.99 -23.67 2.06
C ASP A 47 -25.81 -22.43 1.65
N ALA A 48 -26.42 -21.74 2.62
CA ALA A 48 -27.11 -20.46 2.40
C ALA A 48 -26.14 -19.30 2.06
N VAL A 49 -24.92 -19.28 2.61
CA VAL A 49 -23.86 -18.33 2.20
C VAL A 49 -23.38 -18.65 0.79
N ASP A 50 -23.15 -19.92 0.47
CA ASP A 50 -22.72 -20.37 -0.85
C ASP A 50 -23.81 -20.09 -1.91
N HIS A 51 -25.10 -20.20 -1.56
CA HIS A 51 -26.24 -19.76 -2.37
C HIS A 51 -26.25 -18.24 -2.63
N CYS A 52 -25.99 -17.43 -1.59
CA CYS A 52 -25.87 -15.98 -1.75
C CYS A 52 -24.70 -15.59 -2.67
N LEU A 53 -23.55 -16.28 -2.55
CA LEU A 53 -22.40 -16.08 -3.44
C LEU A 53 -22.74 -16.40 -4.89
N ALA A 54 -23.39 -17.55 -5.15
CA ALA A 54 -23.83 -17.94 -6.49
C ALA A 54 -24.85 -16.95 -7.08
N GLY A 55 -25.76 -16.40 -6.26
CA GLY A 55 -26.71 -15.38 -6.70
C GLY A 55 -26.07 -14.04 -7.04
N ILE A 56 -25.07 -13.58 -6.27
CA ILE A 56 -24.28 -12.37 -6.60
C ILE A 56 -23.51 -12.56 -7.92
N ASP A 57 -22.86 -13.72 -8.10
CA ASP A 57 -22.10 -14.02 -9.32
C ASP A 57 -23.02 -14.13 -10.55
N ARG A 58 -24.19 -14.75 -10.40
CA ARG A 58 -25.23 -14.79 -11.43
C ARG A 58 -25.68 -13.38 -11.85
N LEU A 59 -26.00 -12.53 -10.88
CA LEU A 59 -26.44 -11.16 -11.14
C LEU A 59 -25.34 -10.34 -11.85
N SER A 60 -24.07 -10.61 -11.55
CA SER A 60 -22.90 -10.03 -12.25
C SER A 60 -22.84 -10.47 -13.73
N HIS A 61 -23.04 -11.76 -14.00
CA HIS A 61 -23.09 -12.28 -15.37
C HIS A 61 -24.28 -11.73 -16.16
N GLU A 62 -25.47 -11.66 -15.56
CA GLU A 62 -26.67 -11.15 -16.22
C GLU A 62 -26.57 -9.64 -16.53
N VAL A 63 -25.93 -8.84 -15.68
CA VAL A 63 -25.57 -7.42 -15.99
C VAL A 63 -24.56 -7.33 -17.13
N LYS A 64 -23.60 -8.25 -17.20
CA LYS A 64 -22.60 -8.30 -18.28
C LYS A 64 -23.25 -8.67 -19.62
N ASP A 65 -24.13 -9.65 -19.66
CA ASP A 65 -24.86 -10.05 -20.88
C ASP A 65 -25.80 -8.93 -21.36
N ALA A 66 -26.43 -8.23 -20.42
CA ALA A 66 -27.31 -7.11 -20.70
C ALA A 66 -26.59 -5.77 -21.03
N SER A 67 -25.26 -5.71 -20.87
CA SER A 67 -24.44 -4.51 -21.16
C SER A 67 -24.58 -3.99 -22.60
N SER A 68 -25.00 -4.84 -23.53
CA SER A 68 -25.25 -4.48 -24.94
C SER A 68 -26.45 -3.52 -25.12
N TYR A 69 -27.43 -3.52 -24.22
CA TYR A 69 -28.64 -2.69 -24.31
C TYR A 69 -28.87 -1.77 -23.08
N ILE A 70 -28.15 -1.97 -21.99
CA ILE A 70 -28.16 -1.09 -20.80
C ILE A 70 -27.22 0.12 -21.02
N PRO A 71 -27.63 1.36 -20.69
CA PRO A 71 -26.75 2.53 -20.70
C PRO A 71 -25.52 2.39 -19.79
N ALA A 72 -24.38 2.94 -20.19
CA ALA A 72 -23.13 2.88 -19.42
C ALA A 72 -23.19 3.54 -18.03
N TYR A 73 -24.19 4.40 -17.77
CA TYR A 73 -24.49 4.91 -16.43
C TYR A 73 -25.08 3.81 -15.54
N ASP A 74 -26.17 3.18 -16.00
CA ASP A 74 -26.86 2.11 -15.27
C ASP A 74 -25.97 0.88 -15.04
N GLN A 75 -25.13 0.51 -16.02
CA GLN A 75 -24.13 -0.55 -15.85
C GLN A 75 -23.20 -0.30 -14.65
N ARG A 76 -22.79 0.96 -14.43
CA ARG A 76 -21.95 1.34 -13.28
C ARG A 76 -22.75 1.27 -11.97
N THR A 77 -23.99 1.76 -11.97
CA THR A 77 -24.90 1.68 -10.83
C THR A 77 -25.15 0.21 -10.42
N TYR A 78 -25.34 -0.68 -11.37
CA TYR A 78 -25.51 -2.11 -11.13
C TYR A 78 -24.22 -2.76 -10.59
N ALA A 79 -23.06 -2.44 -11.15
CA ALA A 79 -21.77 -2.93 -10.65
C ALA A 79 -21.46 -2.45 -9.22
N ASP A 80 -21.75 -1.19 -8.90
CA ASP A 80 -21.59 -0.63 -7.55
C ASP A 80 -22.55 -1.31 -6.55
N ALA A 81 -23.79 -1.62 -6.96
CA ALA A 81 -24.75 -2.37 -6.14
C ALA A 81 -24.33 -3.84 -5.92
N ILE A 82 -23.82 -4.54 -6.94
CA ILE A 82 -23.26 -5.90 -6.82
C ILE A 82 -22.06 -5.91 -5.84
N LYS A 83 -21.18 -4.89 -5.91
CA LYS A 83 -20.07 -4.75 -4.96
C LYS A 83 -20.57 -4.56 -3.52
N ALA A 84 -21.59 -3.71 -3.31
CA ALA A 84 -22.20 -3.50 -2.00
C ALA A 84 -22.86 -4.78 -1.43
N LEU A 85 -23.45 -5.63 -2.28
CA LEU A 85 -23.96 -6.95 -1.88
C LEU A 85 -22.84 -7.87 -1.39
N GLY A 86 -21.70 -7.92 -2.10
CA GLY A 86 -20.53 -8.70 -1.68
C GLY A 86 -19.95 -8.23 -0.35
N GLU A 87 -19.85 -6.91 -0.15
CA GLU A 87 -19.40 -6.32 1.12
C GLU A 87 -20.38 -6.61 2.27
N LYS A 88 -21.71 -6.52 2.03
CA LYS A 88 -22.74 -6.88 3.03
C LYS A 88 -22.63 -8.35 3.43
N LEU A 89 -22.54 -9.27 2.46
CA LEU A 89 -22.41 -10.71 2.72
C LEU A 89 -21.15 -11.05 3.51
N GLN A 90 -20.01 -10.44 3.15
CA GLN A 90 -18.75 -10.67 3.87
C GLN A 90 -18.78 -10.12 5.29
N LYS A 91 -19.47 -8.99 5.54
CA LYS A 91 -19.72 -8.49 6.90
C LYS A 91 -20.55 -9.49 7.70
N THR A 92 -21.73 -9.88 7.21
CA THR A 92 -22.62 -10.85 7.88
C THR A 92 -21.91 -12.18 8.14
N ARG A 93 -21.05 -12.64 7.22
CA ARG A 93 -20.21 -13.83 7.44
C ARG A 93 -19.24 -13.64 8.61
N ASN A 94 -18.55 -12.51 8.69
CA ASN A 94 -17.60 -12.23 9.77
C ASN A 94 -18.26 -12.14 11.15
N ASP A 95 -19.52 -11.69 11.22
CA ASP A 95 -20.27 -11.56 12.47
C ASP A 95 -20.55 -12.93 13.14
N PHE A 96 -20.79 -13.99 12.36
CA PHE A 96 -21.08 -15.34 12.88
C PHE A 96 -19.96 -16.36 12.70
N ALA A 97 -18.98 -16.08 11.84
CA ALA A 97 -17.81 -16.91 11.60
C ALA A 97 -16.57 -16.01 11.41
N PRO A 98 -16.12 -15.30 12.47
CA PRO A 98 -14.98 -14.40 12.38
C PRO A 98 -13.74 -15.17 11.90
N PRO A 99 -12.93 -14.58 11.02
CA PRO A 99 -11.77 -15.26 10.44
C PRO A 99 -10.83 -15.70 11.55
N LYS A 100 -10.55 -17.01 11.60
CA LYS A 100 -9.59 -17.58 12.56
C LYS A 100 -8.24 -16.92 12.34
N LYS A 101 -7.85 -16.02 13.24
CA LYS A 101 -6.45 -15.57 13.33
C LYS A 101 -5.59 -16.81 13.49
N PHE A 102 -4.57 -16.97 12.65
CA PHE A 102 -3.68 -18.12 12.67
C PHE A 102 -2.99 -18.23 14.04
N GLN A 103 -3.55 -19.03 14.93
CA GLN A 103 -2.89 -19.49 16.13
C GLN A 103 -2.08 -20.72 15.76
N PHE A 104 -0.76 -20.64 15.90
CA PHE A 104 0.09 -21.83 15.93
C PHE A 104 -0.24 -22.62 17.19
N SER A 105 -1.22 -23.51 17.10
CA SER A 105 -1.52 -24.46 18.16
C SER A 105 -0.35 -25.43 18.28
N THR A 106 0.32 -25.43 19.43
CA THR A 106 1.32 -26.43 19.82
C THR A 106 0.65 -27.78 20.12
N ALA A 107 0.05 -28.36 19.08
CA ALA A 107 -0.65 -29.63 19.14
C ALA A 107 0.34 -30.81 19.04
N ARG A 108 0.55 -31.45 20.19
CA ARG A 108 1.17 -32.78 20.39
C ARG A 108 2.70 -32.84 20.29
N LYS A 109 3.30 -33.23 21.42
CA LYS A 109 4.69 -33.67 21.54
C LYS A 109 4.93 -34.90 20.65
N ASN A 110 5.76 -34.78 19.64
CA ASN A 110 6.39 -35.96 19.03
C ASN A 110 7.53 -36.42 19.94
N ALA A 111 7.47 -37.66 20.43
CA ALA A 111 8.42 -38.22 21.40
C ALA A 111 9.78 -38.62 20.78
N SER A 112 10.33 -37.76 19.92
CA SER A 112 11.57 -38.02 19.16
C SER A 112 12.40 -36.75 18.88
N ALA A 113 11.92 -35.57 19.27
CA ALA A 113 12.68 -34.33 19.18
C ALA A 113 13.45 -34.09 20.48
N ILE A 114 14.73 -34.45 20.50
CA ILE A 114 15.66 -34.12 21.58
C ILE A 114 15.87 -32.60 21.58
N SER A 115 15.79 -31.96 22.76
CA SER A 115 16.00 -30.51 22.87
C SER A 115 17.45 -30.14 22.56
N ILE A 116 17.68 -28.93 22.04
CA ILE A 116 19.05 -28.44 21.78
C ILE A 116 19.89 -28.39 23.07
N ASN A 117 19.23 -28.24 24.23
CA ASN A 117 19.87 -28.28 25.54
C ASN A 117 20.25 -29.71 25.96
N ASP A 118 19.37 -30.69 25.74
CA ASP A 118 19.65 -32.10 26.05
C ASP A 118 20.80 -32.65 25.19
N ALA A 119 20.88 -32.21 23.93
CA ALA A 119 21.96 -32.56 23.01
C ALA A 119 23.33 -31.99 23.45
N ALA A 120 23.35 -30.81 24.06
CA ALA A 120 24.56 -30.20 24.61
C ALA A 120 25.03 -30.91 25.89
N GLU A 121 24.10 -31.42 26.72
CA GLU A 121 24.40 -32.12 27.96
C GLU A 121 24.96 -33.55 27.70
N LEU A 122 24.40 -34.27 26.72
CA LEU A 122 24.93 -35.57 26.26
C LEU A 122 26.35 -35.47 25.67
N ALA A 123 26.65 -34.37 24.97
CA ALA A 123 27.99 -34.14 24.40
C ALA A 123 29.08 -33.93 25.47
N GLN A 124 28.70 -33.54 26.70
CA GLN A 124 29.65 -33.32 27.80
C GLN A 124 29.92 -34.60 28.63
N GLN A 125 29.06 -35.63 28.55
CA GLN A 125 29.20 -36.85 29.36
C GLN A 125 30.09 -37.93 28.74
N HIS A 126 30.32 -37.91 27.42
CA HIS A 126 31.12 -38.93 26.72
C HIS A 126 32.54 -38.46 26.38
N GLY A 127 33.29 -38.08 27.42
CA GLY A 127 34.75 -37.98 27.36
C GLY A 127 35.43 -39.34 27.53
N SER A 128 36.38 -39.65 26.65
CA SER A 128 37.19 -40.90 26.59
C SER A 128 36.49 -42.15 26.04
N GLY A 129 37.17 -42.87 25.14
CA GLY A 129 36.68 -44.13 24.56
C GLY A 129 37.06 -44.32 23.09
N SER A 130 38.33 -44.65 22.83
CA SER A 130 38.80 -45.03 21.49
C SER A 130 38.10 -46.31 21.01
N LEU A 131 37.56 -46.31 19.78
CA LEU A 131 37.24 -47.54 19.04
C LEU A 131 37.67 -47.42 17.57
N HIS A 132 38.78 -48.10 17.31
CA HIS A 132 39.44 -48.32 16.03
C HIS A 132 38.71 -49.37 15.18
N VAL A 133 38.69 -49.22 13.84
CA VAL A 133 38.69 -50.33 12.85
C VAL A 133 39.06 -49.76 11.45
N PRO A 134 39.73 -50.53 10.55
CA PRO A 134 40.75 -49.93 9.67
C PRO A 134 40.66 -50.23 8.15
N GLY A 135 41.44 -49.46 7.36
CA GLY A 135 42.13 -49.97 6.16
C GLY A 135 41.80 -49.36 4.80
N TYR A 136 42.64 -48.46 4.28
CA TYR A 136 43.53 -48.62 3.09
C TYR A 136 44.36 -47.31 2.88
N PRO A 137 45.51 -47.31 2.16
CA PRO A 137 46.60 -46.35 2.42
C PRO A 137 46.91 -45.32 1.30
N SER A 138 47.69 -44.27 1.68
CA SER A 138 48.58 -43.43 0.84
C SER A 138 47.93 -42.57 -0.27
N ASP A 139 48.40 -41.36 -0.64
CA ASP A 139 49.54 -40.53 -0.18
C ASP A 139 49.32 -39.03 -0.53
N ALA A 140 50.24 -38.17 -0.08
CA ALA A 140 50.59 -36.84 -0.64
C ALA A 140 49.60 -35.64 -0.63
N SER A 141 50.02 -34.59 0.08
CA SER A 141 49.96 -33.13 -0.23
C SER A 141 48.83 -32.52 -1.09
N GLY A 142 48.24 -31.42 -0.62
CA GLY A 142 47.57 -30.45 -1.51
C GLY A 142 46.84 -29.30 -0.81
N THR A 143 47.19 -28.07 -1.16
CA THR A 143 46.46 -26.84 -0.79
C THR A 143 45.22 -26.61 -1.68
N ASN A 144 44.38 -25.65 -1.26
CA ASN A 144 43.30 -24.97 -2.00
C ASN A 144 41.90 -25.60 -2.07
N SER A 145 40.99 -24.94 -1.34
CA SER A 145 39.63 -24.52 -1.74
C SER A 145 39.20 -24.77 -3.20
N SER A 146 38.05 -25.42 -3.39
CA SER A 146 36.95 -24.90 -4.23
C SER A 146 35.64 -25.70 -4.15
N PHE A 147 34.53 -24.97 -4.35
CA PHE A 147 33.25 -25.37 -4.96
C PHE A 147 32.41 -26.55 -4.39
N ALA A 148 31.11 -26.26 -4.23
CA ALA A 148 30.02 -27.22 -4.38
C ALA A 148 29.04 -26.68 -5.44
N PRO A 149 28.54 -27.50 -6.39
CA PRO A 149 27.77 -27.03 -7.54
C PRO A 149 26.25 -26.99 -7.29
N THR A 150 25.56 -26.11 -8.01
CA THR A 150 24.09 -26.14 -8.18
C THR A 150 23.71 -26.79 -9.52
N PRO A 151 22.67 -27.65 -9.58
CA PRO A 151 22.18 -28.18 -10.84
C PRO A 151 21.44 -27.12 -11.66
N LEU A 152 21.80 -27.06 -12.93
CA LEU A 152 21.09 -26.36 -13.99
C LEU A 152 19.91 -27.22 -14.45
N ASP A 153 18.73 -26.63 -14.64
CA ASP A 153 17.94 -26.94 -15.84
C ASP A 153 16.96 -25.81 -16.19
N LYS A 154 16.77 -25.62 -17.51
CA LYS A 154 15.85 -24.64 -18.11
C LYS A 154 14.83 -25.40 -18.95
N LEU A 155 13.65 -24.81 -19.20
CA LEU A 155 13.07 -24.67 -20.54
C LEU A 155 11.74 -23.87 -20.50
N SER A 156 11.50 -23.10 -21.56
CA SER A 156 10.26 -22.38 -21.94
C SER A 156 10.12 -22.58 -23.48
N PRO A 157 9.03 -22.20 -24.20
CA PRO A 157 8.09 -21.07 -24.04
C PRO A 157 6.62 -21.58 -23.84
N SER A 158 5.48 -20.97 -24.25
CA SER A 158 5.15 -19.81 -25.11
C SER A 158 3.72 -19.27 -24.88
N GLU A 159 3.42 -18.18 -25.59
CA GLU A 159 2.11 -17.60 -25.97
C GLU A 159 1.54 -16.44 -25.13
N GLU A 160 1.22 -15.35 -25.85
CA GLU A 160 0.79 -14.05 -25.34
C GLU A 160 -0.74 -13.92 -25.32
N LYS A 161 -1.25 -13.05 -24.43
CA LYS A 161 -2.55 -12.39 -24.63
C LYS A 161 -2.55 -11.00 -23.98
N PRO A 162 -3.00 -9.93 -24.66
CA PRO A 162 -2.87 -8.56 -24.16
C PRO A 162 -4.01 -8.17 -23.20
N GLU A 163 -3.68 -7.47 -22.12
CA GLU A 163 -4.61 -6.85 -21.16
C GLU A 163 -4.70 -5.32 -21.38
N PRO A 164 -5.88 -4.68 -21.27
CA PRO A 164 -6.06 -3.28 -21.64
C PRO A 164 -5.85 -2.27 -20.49
N ASP A 165 -4.89 -1.38 -20.73
CA ASP A 165 -4.87 0.06 -20.42
C ASP A 165 -5.56 0.59 -19.13
N LEU A 166 -4.74 0.96 -18.12
CA LEU A 166 -5.18 1.39 -16.79
C LEU A 166 -5.57 2.89 -16.69
N HIS A 167 -5.65 3.62 -17.80
CA HIS A 167 -5.70 5.09 -17.80
C HIS A 167 -7.05 5.75 -17.45
N ALA A 168 -8.16 5.01 -17.36
CA ALA A 168 -9.50 5.60 -17.25
C ALA A 168 -9.97 6.01 -15.82
N ARG A 169 -9.23 5.66 -14.75
CA ARG A 169 -9.73 5.75 -13.35
C ARG A 169 -9.56 7.09 -12.63
N VAL A 170 -8.87 8.08 -13.19
CA VAL A 170 -8.56 9.34 -12.48
C VAL A 170 -9.69 10.39 -12.55
N ASN A 171 -10.48 10.44 -13.63
CA ASN A 171 -11.38 11.56 -13.91
C ASN A 171 -12.74 11.55 -13.19
N LYS A 172 -13.04 10.57 -12.31
CA LYS A 172 -14.40 10.41 -11.73
C LYS A 172 -14.61 11.04 -10.34
N ASN A 173 -13.55 11.56 -9.70
CA ASN A 173 -13.65 12.19 -8.37
C ASN A 173 -13.86 13.72 -8.41
N LEU A 174 -13.79 14.34 -9.60
CA LEU A 174 -13.90 15.80 -9.74
C LEU A 174 -15.35 16.32 -9.81
N SER A 175 -16.34 15.45 -10.06
CA SER A 175 -17.73 15.85 -10.33
C SER A 175 -18.70 15.67 -9.16
N ARG A 176 -18.22 15.39 -7.94
CA ARG A 176 -19.07 15.09 -6.77
C ARG A 176 -18.88 16.07 -5.59
N ALA A 177 -18.34 17.25 -5.88
CA ALA A 177 -18.07 18.31 -4.90
C ALA A 177 -18.66 19.68 -5.34
N ARG A 178 -19.78 19.66 -6.09
CA ARG A 178 -20.42 20.85 -6.67
C ARG A 178 -21.96 20.85 -6.61
N GLU A 179 -22.55 20.02 -5.74
CA GLU A 179 -24.00 19.95 -5.53
C GLU A 179 -24.29 19.79 -4.04
N ASP A 180 -24.10 20.87 -3.26
CA ASP A 180 -24.53 21.00 -1.85
C ASP A 180 -24.56 22.50 -1.45
N GLU A 181 -25.18 23.36 -2.27
CA GLU A 181 -25.39 24.78 -1.93
C GLU A 181 -26.68 25.36 -2.57
N TYR A 182 -27.84 24.94 -2.06
CA TYR A 182 -29.08 25.74 -2.13
C TYR A 182 -30.11 25.30 -1.08
N GLY A 183 -30.44 26.18 -0.12
CA GLY A 183 -31.48 25.94 0.89
C GLY A 183 -31.31 26.81 2.15
N GLY A 184 -32.06 27.91 2.24
CA GLY A 184 -32.24 28.69 3.48
C GLY A 184 -33.19 27.98 4.47
N GLU A 185 -33.55 28.55 5.62
CA GLU A 185 -33.42 29.94 6.10
C GLU A 185 -33.31 29.97 7.66
N GLY A 186 -32.92 31.14 8.22
CA GLY A 186 -33.40 31.57 9.55
C GLY A 186 -32.39 31.60 10.71
N GLY A 187 -31.96 32.80 11.11
CA GLY A 187 -31.25 33.05 12.38
C GLY A 187 -30.28 34.24 12.31
N GLU A 188 -30.67 35.39 12.85
CA GLU A 188 -29.86 36.62 12.88
C GLU A 188 -28.90 36.71 14.09
N ASP A 189 -28.02 37.72 14.06
CA ASP A 189 -27.16 38.29 15.12
C ASP A 189 -25.87 37.57 15.55
N GLY A 190 -24.73 38.29 15.48
CA GLY A 190 -23.51 37.95 16.24
C GLY A 190 -22.15 38.21 15.57
N ASN A 191 -21.75 39.48 15.40
CA ASN A 191 -20.45 39.90 14.86
C ASN A 191 -19.23 39.51 15.75
N ALA A 192 -18.27 38.69 15.26
CA ALA A 192 -16.88 38.65 15.76
C ALA A 192 -15.85 37.94 14.84
N ALA A 193 -14.79 38.68 14.50
CA ALA A 193 -13.39 38.27 14.26
C ALA A 193 -13.02 37.02 13.40
N SER A 194 -12.32 37.28 12.30
CA SER A 194 -11.55 36.30 11.52
C SER A 194 -10.49 35.58 12.38
N SER A 195 -10.65 34.26 12.56
CA SER A 195 -9.60 33.37 13.06
C SER A 195 -9.30 32.29 12.02
N SER A 196 -8.00 32.05 11.79
CA SER A 196 -7.52 31.03 10.86
C SER A 196 -8.08 29.65 11.25
N ALA A 197 -8.94 29.09 10.39
CA ALA A 197 -9.59 27.81 10.63
C ALA A 197 -8.61 26.64 10.42
N ILE A 198 -7.78 26.38 11.42
CA ILE A 198 -6.93 25.19 11.51
C ILE A 198 -7.83 23.95 11.57
N ARG A 199 -8.11 23.36 10.41
CA ARG A 199 -8.84 22.09 10.30
C ARG A 199 -7.95 20.96 10.84
N LYS A 200 -8.12 20.59 12.11
CA LYS A 200 -7.55 19.34 12.66
C LYS A 200 -8.33 18.14 12.08
N PRO A 201 -7.71 17.26 11.26
CA PRO A 201 -8.35 16.00 10.87
C PRO A 201 -8.54 15.09 12.09
N SER A 202 -9.70 14.43 12.17
CA SER A 202 -9.96 13.41 13.19
C SER A 202 -9.57 12.03 12.66
N PHE A 203 -8.63 11.36 13.33
CA PHE A 203 -8.12 10.04 12.94
C PHE A 203 -8.67 8.89 13.81
N SER A 204 -9.64 9.14 14.69
CA SER A 204 -10.02 8.20 15.76
C SER A 204 -10.50 6.81 15.31
N ASN A 205 -11.02 6.70 14.08
CA ASN A 205 -11.49 5.43 13.48
C ASN A 205 -10.79 5.09 12.14
N ALA A 206 -9.79 5.86 11.72
CA ALA A 206 -9.13 5.65 10.42
C ALA A 206 -8.02 4.60 10.55
N SER A 207 -8.06 3.56 9.71
CA SER A 207 -6.95 2.60 9.62
C SER A 207 -5.86 3.04 8.64
N SER A 208 -6.15 3.98 7.74
CA SER A 208 -5.25 4.47 6.70
C SER A 208 -5.19 6.00 6.68
N ILE A 209 -4.08 6.52 6.16
CA ILE A 209 -3.83 7.95 5.97
C ILE A 209 -3.93 8.28 4.48
N THR A 210 -4.76 9.25 4.13
CA THR A 210 -4.87 9.79 2.77
C THR A 210 -4.79 11.30 2.80
N ILE A 211 -3.80 11.87 2.11
CA ILE A 211 -3.64 13.31 1.87
C ILE A 211 -3.82 13.52 0.37
N SER A 212 -4.78 14.37 -0.04
CA SER A 212 -5.03 14.55 -1.47
C SER A 212 -5.56 15.92 -1.86
N ASN A 213 -5.20 16.37 -3.06
CA ASN A 213 -5.69 17.61 -3.68
C ASN A 213 -5.32 18.88 -2.88
N HIS A 214 -4.06 18.97 -2.47
CA HIS A 214 -3.53 20.12 -1.73
C HIS A 214 -2.54 20.93 -2.57
N THR A 215 -2.51 22.25 -2.34
CA THR A 215 -1.53 23.15 -2.95
C THR A 215 -1.17 24.25 -1.97
N SER A 216 0.11 24.63 -1.90
CA SER A 216 0.60 25.70 -1.02
C SER A 216 0.33 25.45 0.48
N VAL A 217 0.58 24.23 0.96
CA VAL A 217 0.41 23.85 2.38
C VAL A 217 1.64 23.20 2.99
N HIS A 218 1.76 23.32 4.32
CA HIS A 218 2.65 22.51 5.15
C HIS A 218 1.78 21.61 6.04
N ILE A 219 1.82 20.29 5.83
CA ILE A 219 1.06 19.30 6.61
C ILE A 219 2.04 18.43 7.40
N LEU A 220 1.94 18.45 8.73
CA LEU A 220 2.63 17.50 9.60
C LEU A 220 1.59 16.57 10.23
N LEU A 221 1.82 15.26 10.16
CA LEU A 221 0.95 14.30 10.85
C LEU A 221 1.27 14.23 12.35
N PRO A 222 0.25 14.25 13.22
CA PRO A 222 0.47 14.07 14.65
C PRO A 222 0.80 12.61 14.97
N THR A 223 1.66 12.38 15.97
CA THR A 223 2.00 11.04 16.47
C THR A 223 0.77 10.20 16.86
N SER A 224 -0.36 10.84 17.22
CA SER A 224 -1.64 10.17 17.49
C SER A 224 -2.27 9.48 16.28
N ALA A 225 -1.79 9.71 15.06
CA ALA A 225 -2.21 8.99 13.86
C ALA A 225 -1.46 7.65 13.65
N SER A 226 -0.65 7.19 14.62
CA SER A 226 0.06 5.89 14.57
C SER A 226 -0.86 4.67 14.40
N HIS A 227 -2.12 4.76 14.82
CA HIS A 227 -3.14 3.72 14.56
C HIS A 227 -3.60 3.65 13.09
N ALA A 228 -3.33 4.68 12.29
CA ALA A 228 -3.78 4.83 10.91
C ALA A 228 -2.71 4.46 9.86
N THR A 229 -1.69 3.69 10.25
CA THR A 229 -0.55 3.32 9.38
C THR A 229 -0.74 2.00 8.63
N SER A 230 -1.96 1.43 8.55
CA SER A 230 -2.19 0.24 7.70
C SER A 230 -1.91 0.50 6.22
N SER A 231 -2.00 1.76 5.78
CA SER A 231 -1.52 2.24 4.47
C SER A 231 -1.44 3.76 4.47
N GLY A 232 -0.49 4.31 3.71
CA GLY A 232 -0.39 5.74 3.44
C GLY A 232 -0.65 6.04 1.96
N THR A 233 -1.30 7.16 1.67
CA THR A 233 -1.43 7.69 0.30
C THR A 233 -1.29 9.21 0.30
N VAL A 234 -0.40 9.74 -0.55
CA VAL A 234 -0.31 11.17 -0.85
C VAL A 234 -0.52 11.35 -2.35
N SER A 235 -1.49 12.18 -2.75
CA SER A 235 -1.78 12.35 -4.18
C SER A 235 -2.27 13.73 -4.59
N ASN A 236 -1.96 14.16 -5.82
CA ASN A 236 -2.38 15.47 -6.35
C ASN A 236 -1.94 16.61 -5.43
N VAL A 237 -0.68 16.60 -5.00
CA VAL A 237 -0.08 17.60 -4.10
C VAL A 237 0.89 18.48 -4.87
N ARG A 238 0.82 19.80 -4.68
CA ARG A 238 1.69 20.76 -5.38
C ARG A 238 2.24 21.83 -4.45
N HIS A 239 3.46 22.32 -4.67
CA HIS A 239 4.02 23.45 -3.91
C HIS A 239 3.81 23.29 -2.40
N SER A 240 4.16 22.13 -1.84
CA SER A 240 3.75 21.76 -0.47
C SER A 240 4.81 20.91 0.24
N VAL A 241 4.82 21.00 1.57
CA VAL A 241 5.58 20.11 2.46
C VAL A 241 4.60 19.16 3.15
N VAL A 242 4.88 17.86 3.12
CA VAL A 242 4.05 16.83 3.77
C VAL A 242 4.95 15.91 4.58
N ASP A 243 4.82 15.92 5.90
CA ASP A 243 5.55 15.05 6.82
C ASP A 243 4.63 13.97 7.44
N LEU A 244 4.85 12.73 7.01
CA LEU A 244 4.20 11.51 7.49
C LEU A 244 5.05 10.76 8.54
N SER A 245 6.23 11.26 8.92
CA SER A 245 7.16 10.54 9.79
C SER A 245 6.74 10.39 11.26
N PRO A 246 6.11 11.38 11.94
CA PRO A 246 5.86 11.28 13.39
C PRO A 246 4.93 10.14 13.84
N PRO A 247 3.91 9.70 13.06
CA PRO A 247 3.18 8.46 13.34
C PRO A 247 4.05 7.19 13.33
N THR A 248 5.06 7.15 12.46
CA THR A 248 5.87 5.94 12.19
C THR A 248 6.99 5.72 13.20
N THR A 249 7.43 6.78 13.88
CA THR A 249 8.41 6.75 14.97
C THR A 249 7.76 6.42 16.33
N SER A 250 6.42 6.47 16.41
CA SER A 250 5.66 6.09 17.59
C SER A 250 5.81 4.60 17.88
N THR A 251 6.28 4.26 19.08
CA THR A 251 6.33 2.87 19.54
C THR A 251 5.00 2.48 20.19
N THR A 252 4.23 1.64 19.51
CA THR A 252 3.01 1.06 20.08
C THR A 252 3.36 -0.15 20.93
N THR A 253 2.93 -0.15 22.19
CA THR A 253 2.98 -1.34 23.04
C THR A 253 1.91 -2.34 22.59
N ASN A 254 2.35 -3.48 22.08
CA ASN A 254 1.44 -4.57 21.76
C ASN A 254 0.94 -5.29 23.03
N SER A 255 -0.02 -6.21 22.88
CA SER A 255 -0.58 -6.99 24.00
C SER A 255 0.42 -7.91 24.72
N THR A 256 1.65 -8.01 24.23
CA THR A 256 2.77 -8.73 24.87
C THR A 256 3.77 -7.79 25.57
N GLY A 257 3.45 -6.49 25.67
CA GLY A 257 4.30 -5.49 26.32
C GLY A 257 5.51 -5.03 25.49
N ALA A 258 5.67 -5.53 24.27
CA ALA A 258 6.75 -5.12 23.38
C ALA A 258 6.37 -3.84 22.63
N SER A 259 7.21 -2.83 22.75
CA SER A 259 7.08 -1.52 22.08
C SER A 259 7.74 -1.58 20.70
N ALA A 260 6.95 -1.71 19.64
CA ALA A 260 7.43 -1.71 18.26
C ALA A 260 7.03 -0.41 17.54
N PRO A 261 7.87 0.13 16.64
CA PRO A 261 7.45 1.23 15.77
C PRO A 261 6.22 0.82 14.94
N SER A 262 5.40 1.80 14.53
CA SER A 262 4.21 1.59 13.68
C SER A 262 4.43 2.09 12.25
N PRO A 263 5.33 1.47 11.46
CA PRO A 263 5.58 1.86 10.08
C PRO A 263 4.35 1.63 9.19
N PHE A 264 4.28 2.33 8.06
CA PHE A 264 3.26 2.08 7.06
C PHE A 264 3.39 0.67 6.46
N ALA A 265 2.32 -0.13 6.40
CA ALA A 265 2.41 -1.44 5.74
C ALA A 265 2.69 -1.31 4.22
N GLY A 266 2.29 -0.19 3.62
CA GLY A 266 2.63 0.22 2.26
C GLY A 266 2.28 1.69 2.03
N LEU A 267 2.96 2.32 1.07
CA LEU A 267 2.84 3.75 0.77
C LEU A 267 2.67 3.99 -0.73
N THR A 268 1.76 4.89 -1.11
CA THR A 268 1.58 5.35 -2.49
C THR A 268 1.73 6.87 -2.58
N LEU A 269 2.65 7.35 -3.42
CA LEU A 269 2.84 8.74 -3.79
C LEU A 269 2.47 8.91 -5.27
N LYS A 270 1.51 9.79 -5.60
CA LYS A 270 1.05 9.94 -6.99
C LYS A 270 0.75 11.38 -7.42
N ASN A 271 1.24 11.83 -8.57
CA ASN A 271 0.96 13.17 -9.11
C ASN A 271 1.33 14.26 -8.09
N ILE A 272 2.62 14.35 -7.78
CA ILE A 272 3.18 15.31 -6.82
C ILE A 272 4.15 16.22 -7.56
N LYS A 273 4.10 17.52 -7.33
CA LYS A 273 4.93 18.47 -8.07
C LYS A 273 5.43 19.64 -7.20
N ASP A 274 6.67 20.07 -7.42
CA ASP A 274 7.28 21.23 -6.75
C ASP A 274 7.18 21.10 -5.20
N SER A 275 7.43 19.91 -4.65
CA SER A 275 7.05 19.53 -3.27
C SER A 275 8.12 18.78 -2.48
N LEU A 276 8.02 18.81 -1.14
CA LEU A 276 8.81 17.97 -0.21
C LEU A 276 7.88 16.96 0.48
N ILE A 277 8.16 15.66 0.33
CA ILE A 277 7.37 14.58 0.94
C ILE A 277 8.27 13.72 1.83
N ILE A 278 8.02 13.73 3.14
CA ILE A 278 8.72 12.92 4.13
C ILE A 278 7.80 11.78 4.55
N CYS A 279 8.21 10.56 4.28
CA CYS A 279 7.32 9.40 4.29
C CYS A 279 7.29 8.62 5.60
N GLY A 280 8.29 8.82 6.47
CA GLY A 280 8.50 7.95 7.62
C GLY A 280 8.92 6.53 7.23
N ALA A 281 8.77 5.60 8.17
CA ALA A 281 9.11 4.20 8.00
C ALA A 281 7.99 3.41 7.30
N VAL A 282 8.34 2.50 6.40
CA VAL A 282 7.44 1.65 5.62
C VAL A 282 7.87 0.18 5.76
N ALA A 283 7.01 -0.68 6.27
CA ALA A 283 7.28 -2.12 6.44
C ALA A 283 7.11 -2.94 5.15
N GLY A 284 6.59 -2.35 4.08
CA GLY A 284 6.41 -2.97 2.77
C GLY A 284 6.99 -2.10 1.65
N SER A 285 6.20 -1.90 0.60
CA SER A 285 6.60 -1.15 -0.58
C SER A 285 6.23 0.34 -0.52
N ALA A 286 7.13 1.17 -1.04
CA ALA A 286 6.86 2.55 -1.42
C ALA A 286 6.71 2.62 -2.95
N HIS A 287 5.52 2.97 -3.42
CA HIS A 287 5.21 3.18 -4.83
C HIS A 287 5.14 4.68 -5.11
N VAL A 288 5.91 5.15 -6.08
CA VAL A 288 6.05 6.56 -6.44
C VAL A 288 5.75 6.71 -7.93
N THR A 289 4.82 7.59 -8.31
CA THR A 289 4.39 7.73 -9.71
C THR A 289 4.06 9.17 -10.06
N SER A 290 4.57 9.66 -11.19
CA SER A 290 4.33 11.05 -11.63
C SER A 290 4.71 12.07 -10.57
N VAL A 291 5.97 12.01 -10.10
CA VAL A 291 6.54 13.01 -9.20
C VAL A 291 7.48 13.92 -9.99
N GLU A 292 7.35 15.23 -9.87
CA GLU A 292 8.12 16.22 -10.64
C GLU A 292 8.76 17.30 -9.75
N ASN A 293 10.01 17.69 -10.01
CA ASN A 293 10.73 18.79 -9.33
C ASN A 293 10.58 18.76 -7.79
N SER A 294 10.77 17.60 -7.17
CA SER A 294 10.38 17.36 -5.77
C SER A 294 11.48 16.64 -5.00
N VAL A 295 11.39 16.69 -3.67
CA VAL A 295 12.23 15.89 -2.77
C VAL A 295 11.35 14.85 -2.09
N VAL A 296 11.77 13.59 -2.11
CA VAL A 296 11.08 12.46 -1.46
C VAL A 296 12.02 11.79 -0.47
N VAL A 297 11.64 11.75 0.81
CA VAL A 297 12.40 11.10 1.88
C VAL A 297 11.65 9.86 2.35
N VAL A 298 12.26 8.67 2.24
CA VAL A 298 11.71 7.39 2.74
C VAL A 298 12.65 6.84 3.81
N ALA A 299 12.21 6.90 5.07
CA ALA A 299 13.07 6.62 6.22
C ALA A 299 13.53 5.16 6.30
N THR A 300 12.67 4.24 5.83
CA THR A 300 13.02 2.86 5.48
C THR A 300 11.89 2.26 4.65
N CYS A 301 12.20 1.41 3.67
CA CYS A 301 11.22 0.54 3.01
C CYS A 301 11.81 -0.83 2.64
N ARG A 302 10.95 -1.84 2.43
CA ARG A 302 11.39 -3.14 1.90
C ARG A 302 11.59 -3.13 0.39
N GLN A 303 10.76 -2.40 -0.34
CA GLN A 303 10.88 -2.20 -1.78
C GLN A 303 10.57 -0.74 -2.13
N PHE A 304 11.35 -0.15 -3.03
CA PHE A 304 11.07 1.15 -3.62
C PHE A 304 10.81 0.97 -5.12
N ARG A 305 9.73 1.57 -5.63
CA ARG A 305 9.39 1.57 -7.07
C ARG A 305 8.98 2.96 -7.51
N MET A 306 9.63 3.50 -8.53
CA MET A 306 9.34 4.81 -9.11
C MET A 306 8.98 4.70 -10.59
N HIS A 307 7.95 5.43 -11.03
CA HIS A 307 7.48 5.42 -12.42
C HIS A 307 7.16 6.84 -12.93
N SER A 308 7.43 7.14 -14.20
CA SER A 308 7.08 8.41 -14.88
C SER A 308 7.45 9.67 -14.08
N SER A 309 8.62 9.72 -13.44
CA SER A 309 8.99 10.80 -12.50
C SER A 309 10.23 11.56 -12.97
N LYS A 310 10.26 12.89 -12.76
CA LYS A 310 11.24 13.79 -13.37
C LYS A 310 11.82 14.80 -12.39
N ASN A 311 13.15 15.00 -12.42
CA ASN A 311 13.86 15.96 -11.56
C ASN A 311 13.53 15.73 -10.07
N VAL A 312 13.70 14.51 -9.56
CA VAL A 312 13.35 14.17 -8.18
C VAL A 312 14.57 13.75 -7.39
N ASP A 313 14.77 14.36 -6.22
CA ASP A 313 15.77 13.93 -5.26
C ASP A 313 15.13 12.93 -4.29
N VAL A 314 15.69 11.73 -4.22
CA VAL A 314 15.16 10.61 -3.45
C VAL A 314 16.16 10.25 -2.36
N TYR A 315 15.84 10.63 -1.12
CA TYR A 315 16.58 10.26 0.08
C TYR A 315 15.99 8.96 0.61
N LEU A 316 16.77 7.88 0.59
CA LEU A 316 16.23 6.53 0.72
C LEU A 316 17.05 5.66 1.67
N HIS A 317 16.34 4.84 2.44
CA HIS A 317 16.86 3.60 2.98
C HIS A 317 15.99 2.44 2.46
N CYS A 318 16.58 1.47 1.75
CA CYS A 318 15.82 0.37 1.14
C CYS A 318 16.50 -0.99 1.31
N ALA A 319 15.74 -1.99 1.77
CA ALA A 319 16.26 -3.36 1.97
C ALA A 319 16.56 -4.10 0.66
N SER A 320 15.83 -3.79 -0.42
CA SER A 320 16.10 -4.27 -1.79
C SER A 320 16.72 -3.19 -2.67
N ARG A 321 17.23 -3.59 -3.83
CA ARG A 321 17.50 -2.67 -4.95
C ARG A 321 16.24 -1.84 -5.27
N PRO A 322 16.32 -0.50 -5.35
CA PRO A 322 15.24 0.36 -5.85
C PRO A 322 15.01 0.11 -7.34
N ILE A 323 13.76 0.13 -7.79
CA ILE A 323 13.41 0.00 -9.21
C ILE A 323 12.87 1.34 -9.73
N ILE A 324 13.34 1.77 -10.90
CA ILE A 324 12.80 2.92 -11.63
C ILE A 324 12.37 2.53 -13.05
N GLU A 325 11.40 3.25 -13.60
CA GLU A 325 10.87 3.08 -14.95
C GLU A 325 10.35 4.44 -15.47
N ASP A 326 10.63 4.77 -16.72
CA ASP A 326 10.25 6.01 -17.40
C ASP A 326 10.57 7.30 -16.60
N CYS A 327 11.73 7.31 -15.95
CA CYS A 327 12.18 8.42 -15.12
C CYS A 327 13.26 9.27 -15.82
N GLU A 328 13.42 10.53 -15.40
CA GLU A 328 14.42 11.45 -15.97
C GLU A 328 15.01 12.36 -14.89
N GLY A 329 16.34 12.45 -14.79
CA GLY A 329 17.00 13.37 -13.85
C GLY A 329 16.74 13.05 -12.37
N VAL A 330 16.52 11.79 -12.02
CA VAL A 330 16.35 11.36 -10.62
C VAL A 330 17.71 11.29 -9.92
N ARG A 331 17.81 11.77 -8.67
CA ARG A 331 19.05 11.72 -7.88
C ARG A 331 18.82 10.97 -6.58
N PHE A 332 19.59 9.92 -6.33
CA PHE A 332 19.47 9.12 -5.10
C PHE A 332 20.49 9.52 -4.04
N ALA A 333 20.07 9.59 -2.78
CA ALA A 333 20.90 9.84 -1.61
C ALA A 333 20.54 8.87 -0.48
N GLU A 334 21.47 8.66 0.46
CA GLU A 334 21.14 8.01 1.72
C GLU A 334 20.21 8.90 2.57
N VAL A 335 19.32 8.28 3.34
CA VAL A 335 18.42 8.99 4.27
C VAL A 335 19.19 9.91 5.24
N PRO A 336 18.71 11.14 5.52
CA PRO A 336 19.34 12.03 6.50
C PRO A 336 19.30 11.46 7.92
N GLY A 337 20.30 11.80 8.74
CA GLY A 337 20.40 11.30 10.12
C GLY A 337 19.17 11.61 10.99
N ALA A 338 18.47 12.71 10.70
CA ALA A 338 17.22 13.12 11.35
C ALA A 338 16.06 12.12 11.18
N TYR A 339 16.07 11.28 10.13
CA TYR A 339 15.03 10.29 9.84
C TYR A 339 15.51 8.84 9.95
N THR A 340 16.79 8.61 10.27
CA THR A 340 17.34 7.26 10.47
C THR A 340 16.76 6.61 11.72
N THR A 341 16.23 5.38 11.58
CA THR A 341 15.64 4.62 12.69
C THR A 341 16.64 3.65 13.33
N SER A 342 16.30 3.10 14.50
CA SER A 342 17.07 1.99 15.12
C SER A 342 17.10 0.75 14.23
N ASP A 343 15.95 0.40 13.64
CA ASP A 343 15.77 -0.82 12.84
C ASP A 343 16.54 -0.75 11.51
N SER A 344 16.63 0.44 10.88
CA SER A 344 17.42 0.62 9.65
C SER A 344 18.90 0.25 9.81
N LYS A 345 19.46 0.33 11.03
CA LYS A 345 20.85 -0.10 11.30
C LYS A 345 21.06 -1.62 11.25
N GLN A 346 19.99 -2.41 11.31
CA GLN A 346 20.02 -3.88 11.31
C GLN A 346 19.66 -4.49 9.95
N THR A 347 19.06 -3.69 9.06
CA THR A 347 18.66 -4.11 7.71
C THR A 347 19.71 -3.70 6.67
N PRO A 348 19.86 -4.44 5.56
CA PRO A 348 20.65 -3.98 4.42
C PRO A 348 20.13 -2.63 3.91
N ASN A 349 21.05 -1.75 3.51
CA ASN A 349 20.72 -0.51 2.80
C ASN A 349 21.27 -0.60 1.37
N GLN A 350 20.40 -0.56 0.36
CA GLN A 350 20.72 -0.70 -1.07
C GLN A 350 20.27 0.52 -1.90
N TRP A 351 20.12 1.68 -1.26
CA TRP A 351 19.67 2.93 -1.89
C TRP A 351 20.47 3.36 -3.12
N ASP A 352 21.73 2.90 -3.23
CA ASP A 352 22.71 3.20 -4.29
C ASP A 352 22.65 2.23 -5.49
N LYS A 353 21.92 1.11 -5.35
CA LYS A 353 21.87 0.00 -6.33
C LYS A 353 20.55 -0.02 -7.10
N ILE A 354 20.32 1.04 -7.86
CA ILE A 354 19.10 1.22 -8.65
C ILE A 354 19.09 0.25 -9.85
N ASP A 355 17.93 -0.35 -10.10
CA ASP A 355 17.60 -1.05 -11.35
C ASP A 355 16.64 -0.18 -12.18
N ASP A 356 17.03 0.16 -13.40
CA ASP A 356 16.22 0.96 -14.33
C ASP A 356 15.71 0.07 -15.48
N PHE A 357 14.39 -0.10 -15.55
CA PHE A 357 13.76 -1.02 -16.49
C PHE A 357 13.63 -0.40 -17.90
N THR A 358 13.71 0.93 -18.03
CA THR A 358 13.72 1.62 -19.33
C THR A 358 15.12 1.61 -19.96
N TRP A 359 16.19 1.32 -19.20
CA TRP A 359 17.58 1.30 -19.67
C TRP A 359 18.20 -0.10 -19.72
N LEU A 360 17.90 -0.84 -20.78
CA LEU A 360 18.44 -2.19 -21.04
C LEU A 360 19.85 -2.23 -21.68
N LYS A 361 20.58 -1.11 -21.72
CA LYS A 361 21.85 -0.97 -22.45
C LYS A 361 23.05 -1.03 -21.51
N ALA A 362 24.16 -1.60 -21.99
CA ALA A 362 25.45 -1.47 -21.30
C ALA A 362 25.97 -0.02 -21.39
N GLY A 363 26.39 0.54 -20.25
CA GLY A 363 26.91 1.91 -20.15
C GLY A 363 26.36 2.66 -18.93
N PRO A 364 26.77 3.93 -18.73
CA PRO A 364 26.21 4.77 -17.68
C PRO A 364 24.71 5.01 -17.93
N ASN A 365 23.93 4.96 -16.85
CA ASN A 365 22.50 5.23 -16.91
C ASN A 365 22.26 6.75 -17.04
N PRO A 366 21.41 7.22 -17.98
CA PRO A 366 21.12 8.65 -18.15
C PRO A 366 19.91 9.15 -17.33
N HIS A 367 19.07 8.25 -16.81
CA HIS A 367 17.82 8.57 -16.13
C HIS A 367 18.00 8.87 -14.64
N TYR A 368 19.01 8.27 -14.00
CA TYR A 368 19.36 8.56 -12.61
C TYR A 368 20.86 8.81 -12.40
N LYS A 369 21.19 9.48 -11.28
CA LYS A 369 22.55 9.51 -10.71
C LYS A 369 22.50 9.42 -9.18
N LEU A 370 23.65 9.26 -8.55
CA LEU A 370 23.77 9.44 -7.10
C LEU A 370 23.98 10.93 -6.79
N LEU A 371 23.54 11.37 -5.62
CA LEU A 371 23.71 12.74 -5.13
C LEU A 371 25.00 12.83 -4.31
N ASP A 372 25.93 13.65 -4.81
CA ASP A 372 27.23 13.91 -4.17
C ASP A 372 27.04 14.56 -2.80
N GLN A 373 27.96 14.31 -1.86
CA GLN A 373 27.82 14.79 -0.47
C GLN A 373 27.70 16.32 -0.35
N ALA A 374 28.26 17.08 -1.30
CA ALA A 374 28.16 18.54 -1.35
C ALA A 374 26.82 19.06 -1.90
N ASP A 375 26.09 18.24 -2.69
CA ASP A 375 24.77 18.56 -3.23
C ASP A 375 23.62 18.15 -2.28
N ARG A 376 23.93 17.46 -1.17
CA ARG A 376 22.96 16.99 -0.18
C ARG A 376 22.49 18.14 0.72
N ILE A 377 21.21 18.12 1.06
CA ILE A 377 20.60 19.01 2.05
C ILE A 377 21.23 18.74 3.41
N SER A 378 21.69 19.79 4.10
CA SER A 378 22.40 19.67 5.38
C SER A 378 21.48 19.23 6.53
N ASP A 379 22.06 18.54 7.52
CA ASP A 379 21.34 18.09 8.73
C ASP A 379 20.70 19.26 9.50
N GLU A 380 21.24 20.47 9.40
CA GLU A 380 20.65 21.69 9.96
C GLU A 380 19.30 22.04 9.32
N VAL A 381 19.18 21.95 7.99
CA VAL A 381 17.91 22.20 7.29
C VAL A 381 16.86 21.16 7.69
N TRP A 382 17.25 19.88 7.79
CA TRP A 382 16.34 18.81 8.22
C TRP A 382 15.86 18.95 9.67
N THR A 383 16.68 19.50 10.56
CA THR A 383 16.38 19.57 12.00
C THR A 383 15.80 20.91 12.46
N GLN A 384 16.11 22.01 11.78
CA GLN A 384 15.69 23.36 12.18
C GLN A 384 14.71 24.02 11.20
N THR A 385 14.85 23.79 9.89
CA THR A 385 14.02 24.47 8.87
C THR A 385 12.79 23.66 8.50
N VAL A 386 12.96 22.37 8.18
CA VAL A 386 11.91 21.49 7.68
C VAL A 386 10.73 21.28 8.65
N PRO A 387 10.93 21.13 9.98
CA PRO A 387 9.80 21.08 10.94
C PRO A 387 8.96 22.36 10.97
N GLY A 388 9.47 23.46 10.41
CA GLY A 388 8.85 24.77 10.39
C GLY A 388 8.92 25.50 11.74
N GLY A 389 8.35 26.70 11.76
CA GLY A 389 8.29 27.54 12.96
C GLY A 389 7.63 28.88 12.64
N HIS A 390 7.41 29.70 13.68
CA HIS A 390 6.72 31.00 13.53
C HIS A 390 7.42 31.98 12.56
N SER A 391 8.69 31.75 12.23
CA SER A 391 9.53 32.60 11.38
C SER A 391 9.94 31.95 10.04
N VAL A 392 9.45 30.75 9.72
CA VAL A 392 9.83 30.00 8.52
C VAL A 392 8.61 29.77 7.64
N SER A 393 8.58 30.37 6.44
CA SER A 393 7.47 30.15 5.51
C SER A 393 7.63 28.84 4.73
N LEU A 394 6.54 28.38 4.10
CA LEU A 394 6.56 27.22 3.20
C LEU A 394 7.61 27.36 2.09
N ASP A 395 7.70 28.54 1.48
CA ASP A 395 8.64 28.83 0.40
C ASP A 395 10.10 28.83 0.91
N ASP A 396 10.34 29.20 2.16
CA ASP A 396 11.69 29.13 2.75
C ASP A 396 12.13 27.69 2.95
N ILE A 397 11.21 26.80 3.37
CA ILE A 397 11.48 25.35 3.44
C ILE A 397 11.77 24.82 2.04
N LEU A 398 10.91 25.11 1.06
CA LEU A 398 11.06 24.62 -0.32
C LEU A 398 12.33 25.15 -1.00
N ARG A 399 12.77 26.39 -0.69
CA ARG A 399 14.09 26.91 -1.10
C ARG A 399 15.24 26.20 -0.39
N ALA A 400 15.16 26.00 0.93
CA ALA A 400 16.21 25.35 1.71
C ALA A 400 16.45 23.89 1.30
N VAL A 401 15.42 23.19 0.80
CA VAL A 401 15.54 21.84 0.23
C VAL A 401 15.77 21.81 -1.30
N GLY A 402 15.99 22.96 -1.94
CA GLY A 402 16.32 23.05 -3.37
C GLY A 402 15.17 22.74 -4.35
N VAL A 403 13.93 22.65 -3.86
CA VAL A 403 12.71 22.45 -4.67
C VAL A 403 12.33 23.76 -5.38
N LEU A 404 12.30 24.86 -4.63
CA LEU A 404 12.08 26.20 -5.15
C LEU A 404 13.43 26.86 -5.41
N ARG A 405 13.58 27.55 -6.54
CA ARG A 405 14.81 28.26 -6.95
C ARG A 405 14.62 29.77 -6.90
#